data_AF-K6W994-F1
#
_entry.id   AF-K6W994-F1
#
_cell.length_a   1.000
_cell.length_b   1.000
_cell.length_c   1.000
_cell.angle_alpha   90.00
_cell.angle_beta   90.00
_cell.angle_gamma   90.00
#
_symmetry.space_group_name_H-M   'P 1'
#
loop_
_entity.id
_entity.type
_entity.pdbx_description
1 polymer ?
#
loop_
_entity_poly.entity_id
_entity_poly.type
_entity_poly.pdbx_seq_one_letter_code
_entity_poly.pdbx_strand_id
1 'polypeptide(L)'
;MTDAEKGDEPLTNRRRVAVQYESALGSAEMVLEKGAEIAKTIENAQTTATRLGAERAGVIYFGGQDDMIPTLPAEVEPNPMCGYRLSAQQVRQLGDTLDLHGVKVEAGGWVPLGQPMRGLIPLLLDERSEHAIATVPPVAECPAG
;
A
#
# COMPACT_ATOMS: atom_id res chain seq x y z
N MET A 1 -12.90 26.31 12.72
CA MET A 1 -14.18 26.50 13.41
C MET A 1 -14.08 27.79 14.19
N THR A 2 -14.89 28.78 13.86
CA THR A 2 -14.92 30.10 14.51
C THR A 2 -15.67 30.00 15.85
N ASP A 3 -15.50 31.00 16.72
CA ASP A 3 -16.15 30.99 18.03
C ASP A 3 -17.67 31.20 17.94
N ALA A 4 -18.16 31.86 16.89
CA ALA A 4 -19.59 31.94 16.57
C ALA A 4 -20.19 30.58 16.17
N GLU A 5 -19.40 29.71 15.53
CA GLU A 5 -19.84 28.36 15.13
C GLU A 5 -19.90 27.40 16.32
N LYS A 6 -19.02 27.56 17.33
CA LYS A 6 -19.00 26.69 18.52
C LYS A 6 -20.25 26.82 19.40
N GLY A 7 -20.94 27.96 19.34
CA GLY A 7 -22.14 28.23 20.14
C GLY A 7 -23.47 28.03 19.41
N ASP A 8 -23.45 27.76 18.09
CA ASP A 8 -24.65 27.67 17.25
C ASP A 8 -24.65 26.35 16.46
N GLU A 9 -25.38 25.38 17.00
CA GLU A 9 -25.52 24.04 16.42
C GLU A 9 -26.22 24.05 15.05
N PRO A 10 -27.36 24.75 14.85
CA PRO A 10 -27.95 24.90 13.51
C PRO A 10 -26.98 25.46 12.46
N LEU A 11 -26.20 26.48 12.80
CA LEU A 11 -25.21 27.07 11.89
C LEU A 11 -24.07 26.09 11.57
N THR A 12 -23.57 25.37 12.57
CA THR A 12 -22.58 24.30 12.38
C THR A 12 -23.10 23.18 11.48
N ASN A 13 -24.35 22.75 11.66
CA ASN A 13 -24.97 21.71 10.85
C ASN A 13 -25.11 22.14 9.38
N ARG A 14 -25.56 23.36 9.12
CA ARG A 14 -25.65 23.91 7.76
C ARG A 14 -24.29 24.01 7.08
N ARG A 15 -23.25 24.43 7.82
CA ARG A 15 -21.89 24.47 7.29
C ARG A 15 -21.37 23.08 6.96
N ARG A 16 -21.59 22.07 7.82
CA ARG A 16 -21.18 20.69 7.54
C ARG A 16 -21.80 20.19 6.24
N VAL A 17 -23.10 20.43 6.05
CA VAL A 17 -23.80 20.05 4.81
C VAL A 17 -23.17 20.75 3.60
N ALA A 18 -22.93 22.06 3.69
CA ALA A 18 -22.31 22.81 2.59
C ALA A 18 -20.91 22.26 2.23
N VAL A 19 -20.06 22.02 3.24
CA VAL A 19 -18.70 21.47 3.01
C VAL A 19 -18.75 20.09 2.35
N GLN A 20 -19.65 19.22 2.80
CA GLN A 20 -19.80 17.88 2.21
C GLN A 20 -20.31 17.94 0.77
N TYR A 21 -21.25 18.86 0.50
CA TYR A 21 -21.76 19.08 -0.86
C TYR A 21 -20.66 19.55 -1.81
N GLU A 22 -19.89 20.58 -1.43
CA GLU A 22 -18.78 21.09 -2.24
C GLU A 22 -17.67 20.05 -2.42
N SER A 23 -17.39 19.25 -1.38
CA SER A 23 -16.41 18.16 -1.45
C SER A 23 -16.84 17.06 -2.41
N ALA A 24 -18.14 16.71 -2.42
CA ALA A 24 -18.70 15.73 -3.35
C ALA A 24 -18.66 16.24 -4.80
N LEU A 25 -19.03 17.50 -5.04
CA LEU A 25 -18.94 18.13 -6.36
C LEU A 25 -17.49 18.16 -6.87
N GLY A 26 -16.56 18.69 -6.08
CA GLY A 26 -15.15 18.77 -6.48
C GLY A 26 -14.53 17.40 -6.74
N SER A 27 -14.93 16.36 -5.98
CA SER A 27 -14.50 14.98 -6.25
C SER A 27 -15.01 14.47 -7.59
N ALA A 28 -16.28 14.74 -7.93
CA ALA A 28 -16.86 14.36 -9.22
C ALA A 28 -16.20 15.09 -10.39
N GLU A 29 -15.96 16.40 -10.25
CA GLU A 29 -15.25 17.21 -11.25
C GLU A 29 -13.83 16.69 -11.48
N MET A 30 -13.08 16.37 -10.41
CA MET A 30 -11.75 15.78 -10.52
C MET A 30 -11.77 14.48 -11.32
N VAL A 31 -12.75 13.59 -11.09
CA VAL A 31 -12.87 12.34 -11.86
C VAL A 31 -13.18 12.61 -13.33
N LEU A 32 -14.06 13.56 -13.63
CA LEU A 32 -14.42 13.92 -15.00
C LEU A 32 -13.25 14.53 -15.77
N GLU A 33 -12.48 15.41 -15.13
CA GLU A 33 -11.38 16.13 -15.77
C GLU A 33 -10.08 15.33 -15.84
N LYS A 34 -9.80 14.55 -14.79
CA LYS A 34 -8.49 13.90 -14.56
C LYS A 34 -8.55 12.38 -14.50
N GLY A 35 -9.73 11.77 -14.57
CA GLY A 35 -9.89 10.32 -14.39
C GLY A 35 -9.00 9.47 -15.30
N ALA A 36 -8.87 9.83 -16.58
CA ALA A 36 -8.01 9.12 -17.53
C ALA A 36 -6.51 9.28 -17.20
N GLU A 37 -6.10 10.48 -16.79
CA GLU A 37 -4.71 10.77 -16.38
C GLU A 37 -4.35 10.00 -15.10
N ILE A 38 -5.25 9.98 -14.12
CA ILE A 38 -5.12 9.23 -12.87
C ILE A 38 -5.01 7.73 -13.16
N ALA A 39 -5.92 7.18 -13.97
CA ALA A 39 -5.91 5.76 -14.33
C ALA A 39 -4.60 5.34 -14.99
N LYS A 40 -4.12 6.13 -15.96
CA LYS A 40 -2.82 5.90 -16.62
C LYS A 40 -1.65 5.98 -15.65
N THR A 41 -1.68 6.94 -14.73
CA THR A 41 -0.63 7.09 -13.71
C THR A 41 -0.58 5.88 -12.77
N ILE A 42 -1.74 5.40 -12.34
CA ILE A 42 -1.87 4.18 -11.53
C ILE A 42 -1.31 2.97 -12.29
N GLU A 43 -1.72 2.76 -13.53
CA GLU A 43 -1.24 1.64 -14.37
C GLU A 43 0.29 1.67 -14.54
N ASN A 44 0.86 2.84 -14.82
CA ASN A 44 2.31 3.02 -14.94
C ASN A 44 3.04 2.71 -13.62
N ALA A 45 2.48 3.13 -12.48
CA ALA A 45 3.05 2.85 -11.17
C ALA A 45 3.03 1.34 -10.86
N GLN A 46 1.91 0.66 -11.15
CA GLN A 46 1.77 -0.79 -10.97
C GLN A 46 2.74 -1.57 -11.87
N THR A 47 2.88 -1.15 -13.13
CA THR A 47 3.83 -1.73 -14.09
C THR A 47 5.26 -1.55 -13.62
N THR A 48 5.60 -0.35 -13.14
CA THR A 48 6.94 -0.04 -12.60
C THR A 48 7.24 -0.86 -11.36
N ALA A 49 6.30 -0.97 -10.41
CA ALA A 49 6.46 -1.76 -9.20
C ALA A 49 6.68 -3.25 -9.53
N THR A 50 5.88 -3.80 -10.45
CA THR A 50 6.01 -5.19 -10.91
C THR A 50 7.39 -5.43 -11.54
N ARG A 51 7.83 -4.55 -12.46
CA ARG A 51 9.15 -4.64 -13.10
C ARG A 51 10.28 -4.57 -12.07
N LEU A 52 10.28 -3.57 -11.19
CA LEU A 52 11.31 -3.42 -10.15
C LEU A 52 11.35 -4.63 -9.21
N GLY A 53 10.20 -5.24 -8.92
CA GLY A 53 10.15 -6.45 -8.12
C GLY A 53 10.76 -7.65 -8.83
N ALA A 54 10.42 -7.85 -10.11
CA ALA A 54 10.98 -8.92 -10.92
C ALA A 54 12.50 -8.78 -11.15
N GLU A 55 12.98 -7.54 -11.31
CA GLU A 55 14.40 -7.22 -11.48
C GLU A 55 15.17 -7.15 -10.15
N ARG A 56 14.49 -7.29 -9.00
CA ARG A 56 15.05 -7.06 -7.66
C ARG A 56 15.79 -5.72 -7.55
N ALA A 57 15.19 -4.69 -8.12
CA ALA A 57 15.75 -3.36 -8.22
C ALA A 57 14.94 -2.36 -7.39
N GLY A 58 15.56 -1.22 -7.12
CA GLY A 58 14.97 -0.14 -6.30
C GLY A 58 14.97 -0.47 -4.82
N VAL A 59 14.54 0.49 -4.01
CA VAL A 59 14.57 0.36 -2.55
C VAL A 59 13.24 -0.23 -2.06
N ILE A 60 13.30 -1.01 -0.97
CA ILE A 60 12.15 -1.38 -0.15
C ILE A 60 12.28 -0.67 1.20
N TYR A 61 11.17 -0.10 1.67
CA TYR A 61 11.09 0.59 2.96
C TYR A 61 10.18 -0.20 3.89
N PHE A 62 10.60 -0.37 5.14
CA PHE A 62 9.85 -1.09 6.18
C PHE A 62 9.18 -0.16 7.20
N GLY A 63 9.51 1.13 7.15
CA GLY A 63 8.94 2.18 7.98
C GLY A 63 8.87 3.50 7.20
N GLY A 64 8.73 4.59 7.95
CA GLY A 64 8.66 5.95 7.42
C GLY A 64 7.45 6.71 7.96
N GLN A 65 7.56 8.03 8.02
CA GLN A 65 6.45 8.93 8.36
C GLN A 65 6.05 9.75 7.14
N ASP A 66 4.90 10.40 7.20
CA ASP A 66 4.36 11.21 6.11
C ASP A 66 5.29 12.35 5.65
N ASP A 67 6.17 12.82 6.53
CA ASP A 67 7.15 13.89 6.27
C ASP A 67 8.62 13.43 6.30
N MET A 68 8.91 12.15 6.59
CA MET A 68 10.28 11.65 6.75
C MET A 68 10.52 10.32 6.05
N ILE A 69 11.51 10.32 5.17
CA ILE A 69 12.06 9.08 4.62
C ILE A 69 12.80 8.29 5.70
N PRO A 70 12.68 6.96 5.74
CA PRO A 70 13.42 6.14 6.70
C PRO A 70 14.92 6.27 6.47
N THR A 71 15.67 6.39 7.55
CA THR A 71 17.13 6.56 7.50
C THR A 71 17.88 5.48 8.28
N LEU A 72 17.18 4.70 9.11
CA LEU A 72 17.82 3.61 9.83
C LEU A 72 18.09 2.44 8.87
N PRO A 73 19.27 1.79 8.94
CA PRO A 73 19.58 0.64 8.08
C PRO A 73 18.58 -0.52 8.20
N ALA A 74 17.91 -0.67 9.36
CA ALA A 74 16.89 -1.69 9.56
C ALA A 74 15.57 -1.39 8.83
N GLU A 75 15.33 -0.14 8.43
CA GLU A 75 14.08 0.30 7.80
C GLU A 75 14.18 0.34 6.27
N VAL A 76 15.34 0.01 5.70
CA VAL A 76 15.63 0.16 4.28
C VAL A 76 16.36 -1.06 3.74
N GLU A 77 15.87 -1.64 2.64
CA GLU A 77 16.55 -2.69 1.88
C GLU A 77 16.89 -2.17 0.47
N PRO A 78 18.17 -1.87 0.18
CA PRO A 78 18.62 -1.45 -1.14
C PRO A 78 18.77 -2.61 -2.12
N ASN A 79 18.81 -3.87 -1.65
CA ASN A 79 18.90 -5.07 -2.48
C ASN A 79 17.69 -5.97 -2.22
N PRO A 80 16.53 -5.69 -2.84
CA PRO A 80 15.28 -6.40 -2.57
C PRO A 80 15.40 -7.91 -2.72
N MET A 81 14.73 -8.63 -1.80
CA MET A 81 14.50 -10.06 -1.89
C MET A 81 13.56 -10.41 -3.06
N CYS A 82 13.42 -11.70 -3.35
CA CYS A 82 12.51 -12.17 -4.38
C CYS A 82 11.05 -12.18 -3.93
N GLY A 83 10.81 -12.40 -2.64
CA GLY A 83 9.48 -12.57 -2.08
C GLY A 83 9.48 -13.34 -0.77
N TYR A 84 8.32 -13.89 -0.43
CA TYR A 84 8.08 -14.63 0.81
C TYR A 84 7.43 -15.98 0.50
N ARG A 85 7.72 -16.98 1.34
CA ARG A 85 7.11 -18.31 1.22
C ARG A 85 6.25 -18.60 2.44
N LEU A 86 4.94 -18.56 2.25
CA LEU A 86 3.96 -18.90 3.27
C LEU A 86 3.85 -20.42 3.43
N SER A 87 3.78 -20.88 4.67
CA SER A 87 3.35 -22.24 4.97
C SER A 87 1.88 -22.45 4.59
N ALA A 88 1.46 -23.71 4.41
CA ALA A 88 0.06 -24.03 4.13
C ALA A 88 -0.90 -23.52 5.23
N GLN A 89 -0.45 -23.45 6.48
CA GLN A 89 -1.22 -22.87 7.57
C GLN A 89 -1.36 -21.36 7.42
N GLN A 90 -0.26 -20.66 7.11
CA GLN A 90 -0.28 -19.21 6.89
C GLN A 90 -1.14 -18.83 5.68
N VAL A 91 -1.12 -19.60 4.59
CA VAL A 91 -2.02 -19.36 3.45
C VAL A 91 -3.48 -19.42 3.88
N ARG A 92 -3.88 -20.40 4.71
CA ARG A 92 -5.26 -20.49 5.22
C ARG A 92 -5.64 -19.37 6.18
N GLN A 93 -4.68 -18.87 6.95
CA GLN A 93 -4.94 -17.84 7.98
C GLN A 93 -4.91 -16.43 7.41
N LEU A 94 -4.05 -16.17 6.43
CA LEU A 94 -3.75 -14.83 5.91
C LEU A 94 -4.26 -14.60 4.51
N GLY A 95 -4.64 -15.65 3.77
CA GLY A 95 -5.01 -15.58 2.34
C GLY A 95 -6.07 -14.52 2.06
N ASP A 96 -7.16 -14.52 2.83
CA ASP A 96 -8.25 -13.54 2.67
C ASP A 96 -7.78 -12.10 2.97
N THR A 97 -6.92 -11.92 3.98
CA THR A 97 -6.36 -10.60 4.31
C THR A 97 -5.41 -10.11 3.22
N LEU A 98 -4.58 -10.99 2.68
CA LEU A 98 -3.66 -10.66 1.59
C LEU A 98 -4.43 -10.33 0.30
N ASP A 99 -5.48 -11.08 -0.02
CA ASP A 99 -6.35 -10.81 -1.18
C ASP A 99 -7.09 -9.47 -1.05
N LEU A 100 -7.56 -9.12 0.15
CA LEU A 100 -8.16 -7.81 0.43
C LEU A 100 -7.20 -6.65 0.11
N HIS A 101 -5.90 -6.85 0.32
CA HIS A 101 -4.85 -5.90 -0.03
C HIS A 101 -4.37 -6.01 -1.49
N GLY A 102 -4.94 -6.91 -2.29
CA GLY A 102 -4.53 -7.15 -3.67
C GLY A 102 -3.19 -7.88 -3.79
N VAL A 103 -2.71 -8.50 -2.72
CA VAL A 103 -1.48 -9.30 -2.70
C VAL A 103 -1.77 -10.70 -3.22
N LYS A 104 -1.16 -11.05 -4.35
CA LYS A 104 -1.29 -12.37 -4.97
C LYS A 104 -0.39 -13.37 -4.27
N VAL A 105 -0.99 -14.50 -3.87
CA VAL A 105 -0.31 -15.69 -3.38
C VAL A 105 -0.38 -16.76 -4.48
N GLU A 106 0.77 -17.13 -5.02
CA GLU A 106 0.91 -18.18 -6.02
C GLU A 106 0.88 -19.59 -5.39
N ALA A 107 0.85 -20.60 -6.25
CA ALA A 107 0.84 -22.00 -5.85
C ALA A 107 1.98 -22.32 -4.86
N GLY A 108 1.66 -23.13 -3.85
CA GLY A 108 2.62 -23.50 -2.81
C GLY A 108 2.99 -22.36 -1.85
N GLY A 109 2.19 -21.28 -1.80
CA GLY A 109 2.32 -20.19 -0.83
C GLY A 109 3.35 -19.14 -1.21
N TRP A 110 3.74 -19.05 -2.47
CA TRP A 110 4.75 -18.08 -2.93
C TRP A 110 4.14 -16.70 -3.11
N VAL A 111 4.76 -15.68 -2.50
CA VAL A 111 4.33 -14.28 -2.60
C VAL A 111 5.47 -13.49 -3.24
N PRO A 112 5.49 -13.32 -4.57
CA PRO A 112 6.56 -12.62 -5.26
C PRO A 112 6.50 -11.12 -5.00
N LEU A 113 7.65 -10.45 -4.94
CA LEU A 113 7.70 -8.98 -5.01
C LEU A 113 7.46 -8.44 -6.43
N GLY A 114 7.54 -9.30 -7.46
CA GLY A 114 7.26 -8.98 -8.87
C GLY A 114 5.76 -8.78 -9.18
N GLN A 115 5.05 -8.01 -8.36
CA GLN A 115 3.64 -7.69 -8.53
C GLN A 115 3.35 -6.25 -8.08
N PRO A 116 2.18 -5.67 -8.41
CA PRO A 116 1.87 -4.27 -8.11
C PRO A 116 2.05 -3.88 -6.63
N MET A 117 1.76 -4.82 -5.71
CA MET A 117 1.85 -4.60 -4.26
C MET A 117 3.28 -4.75 -3.69
N ARG A 118 4.33 -4.68 -4.51
CA ARG A 118 5.76 -4.77 -4.12
C ARG A 118 6.10 -4.02 -2.83
N GLY A 119 5.59 -2.80 -2.67
CA GLY A 119 5.88 -1.97 -1.49
C GLY A 119 5.13 -2.37 -0.23
N LEU A 120 3.93 -2.96 -0.38
CA LEU A 120 3.08 -3.33 0.74
C LEU A 120 3.41 -4.71 1.30
N ILE A 121 3.81 -5.66 0.45
CA ILE A 121 4.09 -7.05 0.86
C ILE A 121 5.07 -7.12 2.05
N PRO A 122 6.22 -6.41 2.04
CA PRO A 122 7.16 -6.45 3.15
C PRO A 122 6.61 -5.80 4.43
N LEU A 123 5.72 -4.80 4.32
CA LEU A 123 5.05 -4.21 5.47
C LEU A 123 4.06 -5.16 6.15
N LEU A 124 3.57 -6.16 5.42
CA LEU A 124 2.64 -7.16 5.95
C LEU A 124 3.37 -8.40 6.49
N LEU A 125 4.52 -8.77 5.93
CA LEU A 125 5.14 -10.09 6.13
C LEU A 125 6.55 -10.06 6.76
N ASP A 126 7.25 -8.92 6.77
CA ASP A 126 8.63 -8.84 7.23
C ASP A 126 8.72 -8.42 8.71
N GLU A 127 9.63 -9.03 9.45
CA GLU A 127 9.87 -8.67 10.86
C GLU A 127 10.34 -7.23 11.07
N ARG A 128 10.93 -6.61 10.04
CA ARG A 128 11.39 -5.22 10.09
C ARG A 128 10.24 -4.21 10.11
N SER A 129 9.01 -4.61 9.76
CA SER A 129 7.86 -3.71 9.77
C SER A 129 7.16 -3.68 11.12
N GLU A 130 6.84 -2.47 11.60
CA GLU A 130 6.10 -2.25 12.85
C GLU A 130 4.68 -2.84 12.83
N HIS A 131 4.07 -2.93 11.64
CA HIS A 131 2.66 -3.32 11.47
C HIS A 131 2.50 -4.64 10.72
N ALA A 132 3.51 -5.50 10.75
CA ALA A 132 3.44 -6.82 10.13
C ALA A 132 2.29 -7.65 10.73
N ILE A 133 1.49 -8.26 9.85
CA ILE A 133 0.40 -9.17 10.24
C ILE A 133 0.91 -10.60 10.45
N ALA A 134 2.09 -10.92 9.91
CA ALA A 134 2.82 -12.14 10.16
C ALA A 134 4.31 -11.92 9.95
N THR A 135 5.13 -12.73 10.59
CA THR A 135 6.58 -12.74 10.36
C THR A 135 6.95 -13.94 9.49
N VAL A 136 7.42 -13.67 8.29
CA VAL A 136 7.83 -14.67 7.30
C VAL A 136 9.25 -14.32 6.84
N PRO A 137 10.21 -15.24 6.93
CA PRO A 137 11.56 -14.98 6.44
C PRO A 137 11.55 -14.65 4.93
N PRO A 138 12.25 -13.59 4.49
CA PRO A 138 12.38 -13.27 3.08
C PRO A 138 13.21 -14.32 2.34
N VAL A 139 12.86 -14.57 1.08
CA VAL A 139 13.58 -15.51 0.21
C VAL A 139 14.55 -14.74 -0.69
N ALA A 140 15.85 -14.98 -0.50
CA ALA A 140 16.92 -14.28 -1.22
C ALA A 140 17.07 -14.72 -2.69
N GLU A 141 16.84 -16.00 -2.98
CA GLU A 141 16.96 -16.57 -4.33
C GLU A 141 15.60 -16.77 -4.98
N CYS A 142 15.47 -16.28 -6.20
CA CYS A 142 14.18 -16.34 -6.90
C CYS A 142 13.99 -17.78 -7.38
N PRO A 143 12.83 -18.41 -7.14
CA PRO A 143 12.55 -19.71 -7.72
C PRO A 143 12.68 -19.63 -9.24
N ALA A 144 13.22 -20.67 -9.86
CA ALA A 144 13.22 -20.78 -11.31
C ALA A 144 11.76 -20.77 -11.80
N GLY A 145 11.44 -19.83 -12.68
CA GLY A 145 10.13 -19.70 -13.30
C GLY A 145 9.80 -20.85 -14.25
#